data_AF-A0A7S2JFU2-F1
#
_entry.id   AF-A0A7S2JFU2-F1
#
_cell.length_a   1.000
_cell.length_b   1.000
_cell.length_c   1.000
_cell.angle_alpha   90.00
_cell.angle_beta   90.00
_cell.angle_gamma   90.00
#
_symmetry.space_group_name_H-M   'P 1'
#
loop_
_entity.id
_entity.type
_entity.pdbx_description
1 polymer ?
#
loop_
_entity_poly.entity_id
_entity_poly.type
_entity_poly.pdbx_seq_one_letter_code
_entity_poly.pdbx_strand_id
1 'polypeptide(L)'
;APPRGLRLLALSAGAALLTRVQAGKTDQEYQQWAEGVYQADDKEGVQRGQAIACSFCQISANAVQKQFDSNRQRPQDERFTEEQMEEVLLETCAAMAPRIAKSMNGYPKDALMLCKRVVREQVSDMMDAVSLGEDMNTFCKENNV
;
A
#
# COMPACT_ATOMS: atom_id res chain seq x y z
N ALA A 1 35.88 30.07 52.34
CA ALA A 1 35.66 28.65 52.02
C ALA A 1 34.64 28.08 53.01
N PRO A 2 33.39 27.91 52.56
CA PRO A 2 32.75 26.58 52.60
C PRO A 2 31.86 26.36 51.34
N PRO A 3 30.95 25.36 51.27
CA PRO A 3 31.14 23.94 50.92
C PRO A 3 30.29 23.55 49.68
N ARG A 4 29.97 22.25 49.51
CA ARG A 4 28.95 21.61 48.61
C ARG A 4 29.57 20.90 47.40
N GLY A 5 29.17 19.70 47.01
CA GLY A 5 28.10 18.83 47.49
C GLY A 5 27.98 17.62 46.57
N LEU A 6 27.54 16.50 47.14
CA LEU A 6 27.03 15.33 46.44
C LEU A 6 26.00 15.74 45.38
N ARG A 7 26.11 15.20 44.16
CA ARG A 7 24.95 14.98 43.27
C ARG A 7 25.04 13.60 42.63
N LEU A 8 24.15 12.72 43.08
CA LEU A 8 23.63 11.62 42.28
C LEU A 8 23.03 12.19 41.00
N LEU A 9 23.26 11.53 39.86
CA LEU A 9 22.28 11.46 38.77
C LEU A 9 22.34 10.04 38.19
N ALA A 10 21.34 9.26 38.56
CA ALA A 10 20.91 8.09 37.83
C ALA A 10 20.37 8.54 36.46
N LEU A 11 20.75 7.82 35.39
CA LEU A 11 20.00 7.87 34.14
C LEU A 11 19.88 6.46 33.58
N SER A 12 18.65 5.98 33.76
CA SER A 12 18.00 4.82 33.21
C SER A 12 18.39 4.59 31.74
N ALA A 13 19.05 3.47 31.45
CA ALA A 13 19.12 2.93 30.10
C ALA A 13 17.72 2.40 29.74
N GLY A 14 16.88 3.29 29.22
CA GLY A 14 15.57 2.95 28.67
C GLY A 14 15.76 1.95 27.53
N ALA A 15 15.15 0.78 27.71
CA ALA A 15 14.99 -0.21 26.67
C ALA A 15 14.28 0.43 25.47
N ALA A 16 15.04 0.75 24.42
CA ALA A 16 14.48 1.03 23.11
C ALA A 16 13.89 -0.27 22.58
N LEU A 17 12.61 -0.50 22.90
CA LEU A 17 11.73 -1.38 22.15
C LEU A 17 11.69 -0.83 20.73
N LEU A 18 12.57 -1.36 19.88
CA LEU A 18 12.46 -1.26 18.44
C LEU A 18 11.17 -2.01 18.07
N THR A 19 10.05 -1.30 18.11
CA THR A 19 8.85 -1.66 17.37
C THR A 19 9.27 -1.75 15.92
N ARG A 20 9.52 -2.97 15.45
CA ARG A 20 9.46 -3.29 14.03
C ARG A 20 8.07 -2.89 13.59
N VAL A 21 7.97 -1.70 13.00
CA VAL A 21 6.89 -1.41 12.05
C VAL A 21 6.90 -2.60 11.10
N GLN A 22 5.80 -3.32 11.11
CA GLN A 22 5.62 -4.53 10.32
C GLN A 22 5.56 -4.05 8.87
N ALA A 23 6.73 -3.90 8.25
CA ALA A 23 6.85 -3.59 6.84
C ALA A 23 6.02 -4.66 6.11
N GLY A 24 4.94 -4.23 5.47
CA GLY A 24 4.07 -5.10 4.67
C GLY A 24 4.93 -5.99 3.77
N LYS A 25 4.45 -7.21 3.48
CA LYS A 25 5.16 -8.23 2.68
C LYS A 25 5.99 -7.55 1.58
N THR A 26 7.30 -7.38 1.81
CA THR A 26 8.16 -6.70 0.84
C THR A 26 8.18 -7.53 -0.42
N ASP A 27 7.59 -6.98 -1.48
CA ASP A 27 7.47 -7.64 -2.77
C ASP A 27 8.84 -7.68 -3.46
N GLN A 28 9.58 -8.78 -3.26
CA GLN A 28 10.91 -8.95 -3.86
C GLN A 28 10.88 -8.88 -5.39
N GLU A 29 9.79 -9.31 -6.03
CA GLU A 29 9.60 -9.22 -7.48
C GLU A 29 9.54 -7.75 -7.91
N TYR A 30 8.80 -6.93 -7.15
CA TYR A 30 8.73 -5.49 -7.38
C TYR A 30 10.10 -4.82 -7.19
N GLN A 31 10.80 -5.10 -6.09
CA GLN A 31 12.09 -4.45 -5.81
C GLN A 31 13.12 -4.73 -6.91
N GLN A 32 13.23 -5.99 -7.34
CA GLN A 32 14.13 -6.37 -8.44
C GLN A 32 13.75 -5.72 -9.78
N TRP A 33 12.46 -5.59 -10.07
CA TRP A 33 11.99 -4.88 -11.27
C TRP A 33 12.29 -3.37 -11.16
N ALA A 34 12.02 -2.76 -10.01
CA ALA A 34 12.19 -1.33 -9.78
C ALA A 34 13.65 -0.90 -9.94
N GLU A 35 14.60 -1.69 -9.45
CA GLU A 35 16.05 -1.47 -9.63
C GLU A 35 16.47 -1.42 -11.11
N GLY A 36 15.81 -2.20 -11.98
CA GLY A 36 16.13 -2.25 -13.40
C GLY A 36 15.42 -1.19 -14.25
N VAL A 37 14.33 -0.61 -13.76
CA VAL A 37 13.47 0.31 -14.52
C VAL A 37 13.61 1.77 -14.07
N TYR A 38 13.68 2.03 -12.77
CA TYR A 38 13.76 3.41 -12.28
C TYR A 38 15.19 3.92 -12.28
N GLN A 39 15.44 4.95 -13.11
CA GLN A 39 16.65 5.75 -13.06
C GLN A 39 16.39 6.99 -12.19
N ALA A 40 17.37 7.38 -11.37
CA ALA A 40 17.20 8.46 -10.39
C ALA A 40 16.90 9.83 -11.00
N ASP A 41 17.24 10.05 -12.27
CA ASP A 41 17.01 11.27 -13.04
C ASP A 41 15.79 11.22 -13.96
N ASP A 42 15.12 10.06 -14.10
CA ASP A 42 13.91 9.89 -14.92
C ASP A 42 12.65 10.43 -14.21
N LYS A 43 12.55 11.76 -14.13
CA LYS A 43 11.40 12.44 -13.53
C LYS A 43 10.08 12.10 -14.23
N GLU A 44 10.10 11.87 -15.54
CA GLU A 44 8.90 11.57 -16.31
C GLU A 44 8.41 10.15 -16.00
N GLY A 45 9.31 9.17 -15.93
CA GLY A 45 9.00 7.80 -15.52
C GLY A 45 8.48 7.72 -14.08
N VAL A 46 9.05 8.51 -13.16
CA VAL A 46 8.56 8.61 -11.77
C VAL A 46 7.13 9.16 -11.73
N GLN A 47 6.86 10.29 -12.41
CA GLN A 47 5.52 10.88 -12.45
C GLN A 47 4.48 9.94 -13.08
N ARG A 48 4.88 9.24 -14.16
CA ARG A 48 4.03 8.24 -14.82
C ARG A 48 3.75 7.06 -13.90
N GLY A 49 4.77 6.56 -13.20
CA GLY A 49 4.63 5.48 -12.22
C GLY A 49 3.66 5.84 -11.10
N GLN A 50 3.75 7.06 -10.56
CA GLN A 50 2.81 7.59 -9.57
C GLN A 50 1.39 7.68 -10.12
N ALA A 51 1.20 8.20 -11.33
CA ALA A 51 -0.12 8.28 -11.95
C ALA A 51 -0.76 6.89 -12.16
N ILE A 52 0.03 5.90 -12.55
CA ILE A 52 -0.39 4.50 -12.68
C ILE A 52 -0.77 3.94 -11.30
N ALA A 53 0.09 4.11 -10.29
CA ALA A 53 -0.14 3.62 -8.94
C ALA A 53 -1.42 4.22 -8.33
N CYS A 54 -1.61 5.53 -8.44
CA CYS A 54 -2.81 6.23 -7.99
C CYS A 54 -4.08 5.70 -8.71
N SER A 55 -4.00 5.48 -10.03
CA SER A 55 -5.12 4.91 -10.80
C SER A 55 -5.51 3.52 -10.29
N PHE A 56 -4.52 2.66 -10.03
CA PHE A 56 -4.77 1.33 -9.49
C PHE A 56 -5.27 1.35 -8.06
N CYS A 57 -4.77 2.26 -7.22
CA CYS A 57 -5.27 2.44 -5.87
C CYS A 57 -6.76 2.78 -5.90
N GLN A 58 -7.18 3.71 -6.76
CA GLN A 58 -8.59 4.09 -6.90
C GLN A 58 -9.46 2.92 -7.38
N ILE A 59 -8.96 2.12 -8.32
CA ILE A 59 -9.66 0.91 -8.78
C ILE A 59 -9.83 -0.09 -7.63
N SER A 60 -8.75 -0.36 -6.90
CA SER A 60 -8.74 -1.30 -5.77
C SER A 60 -9.64 -0.83 -4.63
N ALA A 61 -9.54 0.44 -4.23
CA ALA A 61 -10.38 1.04 -3.18
C ALA A 61 -11.87 0.92 -3.52
N ASN A 62 -12.25 1.21 -4.77
CA ASN A 62 -13.63 1.04 -5.24
C ASN A 62 -14.10 -0.42 -5.26
N ALA A 63 -13.21 -1.36 -5.59
CA ALA A 63 -13.53 -2.77 -5.58
C ALA A 63 -13.71 -3.30 -4.14
N VAL A 64 -12.82 -2.89 -3.22
CA VAL A 64 -12.92 -3.21 -1.78
C VAL A 64 -14.22 -2.67 -1.21
N GLN A 65 -14.57 -1.40 -1.49
CA GLN A 65 -15.84 -0.81 -1.06
C GLN A 65 -17.05 -1.66 -1.48
N LYS A 66 -17.14 -1.97 -2.78
CA LYS A 66 -18.25 -2.78 -3.31
C LYS A 66 -18.32 -4.17 -2.69
N GLN A 67 -17.18 -4.81 -2.47
CA GLN A 67 -17.16 -6.12 -1.85
C GLN A 67 -17.52 -6.05 -0.37
N PHE A 68 -17.09 -5.02 0.35
CA PHE A 68 -17.49 -4.80 1.73
C PHE A 68 -19.01 -4.66 1.85
N ASP A 69 -19.63 -3.84 0.99
CA ASP A 69 -21.08 -3.66 0.95
C ASP A 69 -21.83 -4.96 0.58
N SER A 70 -21.24 -5.79 -0.28
CA SER A 70 -21.74 -7.14 -0.61
C SER A 70 -21.61 -8.09 0.59
N ASN A 71 -20.47 -8.10 1.27
CA ASN A 71 -20.20 -8.95 2.45
C ASN A 71 -21.17 -8.64 3.61
N ARG A 72 -21.61 -7.38 3.77
CA ARG A 72 -22.61 -7.00 4.78
C ARG A 72 -23.96 -7.69 4.59
N GLN A 73 -24.28 -8.10 3.36
CA GLN A 73 -25.54 -8.76 3.00
C GLN A 73 -25.43 -10.29 3.02
N ARG A 74 -24.22 -10.84 3.20
CA ARG A 74 -23.94 -12.28 3.16
C ARG A 74 -23.88 -12.90 4.55
N PRO A 75 -24.25 -14.19 4.68
CA PRO A 75 -23.90 -15.02 5.84
C PRO A 75 -22.39 -14.97 6.11
N GLN A 76 -21.99 -15.08 7.39
CA GLN A 76 -20.60 -14.87 7.79
C GLN A 76 -19.62 -15.84 7.12
N ASP A 77 -20.04 -17.08 6.90
CA ASP A 77 -19.29 -18.15 6.23
C ASP A 77 -19.20 -17.99 4.71
N GLU A 78 -19.99 -17.08 4.12
CA GLU A 78 -19.97 -16.76 2.68
C GLU A 78 -19.28 -15.42 2.37
N ARG A 79 -18.76 -14.73 3.39
CA ARG A 79 -18.06 -13.46 3.22
C ARG A 79 -16.68 -13.69 2.62
N PHE A 80 -16.31 -12.79 1.72
CA PHE A 80 -14.96 -12.76 1.18
C PHE A 80 -13.96 -12.40 2.27
N THR A 81 -12.90 -13.20 2.39
CA THR A 81 -11.75 -12.92 3.24
C THR A 81 -10.83 -11.88 2.60
N GLU A 82 -9.89 -11.34 3.38
CA GLU A 82 -8.83 -10.46 2.87
C GLU A 82 -7.97 -11.16 1.81
N GLU A 83 -7.61 -12.42 2.03
CA GLU A 83 -6.81 -13.21 1.07
C GLU A 83 -7.56 -13.36 -0.27
N GLN A 84 -8.86 -13.66 -0.23
CA GLN A 84 -9.69 -13.77 -1.44
C GLN A 84 -9.84 -12.41 -2.14
N MET A 85 -9.92 -11.31 -1.38
CA MET A 85 -9.92 -9.96 -1.94
C MET A 85 -8.60 -9.65 -2.64
N GLU A 86 -7.46 -9.92 -1.99
CA GLU A 86 -6.13 -9.74 -2.57
C GLU A 86 -6.01 -10.51 -3.90
N GLU A 87 -6.40 -11.78 -3.93
CA GLU A 87 -6.37 -12.62 -5.14
C GLU A 87 -7.19 -12.01 -6.29
N VAL A 88 -8.44 -11.62 -6.04
CA VAL A 88 -9.31 -11.01 -7.07
C VAL A 88 -8.74 -9.68 -7.58
N LEU A 89 -8.15 -8.86 -6.70
CA LEU A 89 -7.51 -7.62 -7.09
C LEU A 89 -6.24 -7.87 -7.93
N LEU A 90 -5.44 -8.88 -7.60
CA LEU A 90 -4.28 -9.28 -8.39
C LEU A 90 -4.66 -9.80 -9.78
N GLU A 91 -5.76 -10.55 -9.90
CA GLU A 91 -6.31 -10.94 -11.21
C GLU A 91 -6.79 -9.71 -12.00
N THR A 92 -7.45 -8.77 -11.33
CA THR A 92 -7.87 -7.50 -11.93
C THR A 92 -6.68 -6.69 -12.44
N CYS A 93 -5.56 -6.67 -11.70
CA CYS A 93 -4.31 -6.07 -12.15
C CYS A 93 -3.84 -6.66 -13.50
N ALA A 94 -3.81 -7.98 -13.62
CA ALA A 94 -3.39 -8.66 -14.84
C ALA A 94 -4.28 -8.33 -16.04
N ALA A 95 -5.59 -8.23 -15.82
CA ALA A 95 -6.55 -7.88 -16.86
C ALA A 95 -6.46 -6.40 -17.30
N MET A 96 -6.22 -5.48 -16.36
CA MET A 96 -6.26 -4.03 -16.61
C MET A 96 -4.92 -3.44 -17.05
N ALA A 97 -3.80 -4.02 -16.62
CA ALA A 97 -2.46 -3.49 -16.89
C ALA A 97 -2.18 -3.16 -18.37
N PRO A 98 -2.52 -4.02 -19.36
CA PRO A 98 -2.28 -3.69 -20.76
C PRO A 98 -3.03 -2.44 -21.24
N ARG A 99 -4.27 -2.25 -20.78
CA ARG A 99 -5.11 -1.11 -21.16
C ARG A 99 -4.60 0.19 -20.53
N ILE A 100 -4.24 0.16 -19.25
CA ILE A 100 -3.69 1.32 -18.54
C ILE A 100 -2.35 1.71 -19.15
N ALA A 101 -1.44 0.75 -19.32
CA ALA A 101 -0.14 0.99 -19.97
C ALA A 101 -0.31 1.66 -21.35
N LYS A 102 -1.24 1.16 -22.18
CA LYS A 102 -1.54 1.75 -23.48
C LYS A 102 -2.02 3.21 -23.37
N SER A 103 -2.88 3.52 -22.40
CA SER A 103 -3.39 4.89 -22.22
C SER A 103 -2.33 5.88 -21.76
N MET A 104 -1.27 5.40 -21.10
CA MET A 104 -0.18 6.22 -20.56
C MET A 104 1.12 6.08 -21.36
N ASN A 105 1.06 5.50 -22.56
CA ASN A 105 2.22 5.23 -23.41
C ASN A 105 3.37 4.49 -22.67
N GLY A 106 3.02 3.57 -21.77
CA GLY A 106 3.94 2.79 -20.95
C GLY A 106 3.95 1.30 -21.31
N TYR A 107 4.73 0.51 -20.57
CA TYR A 107 4.83 -0.93 -20.77
C TYR A 107 3.81 -1.69 -19.90
N PRO A 108 3.13 -2.72 -20.44
CA PRO A 108 2.16 -3.53 -19.68
C PRO A 108 2.76 -4.17 -18.42
N LYS A 109 4.03 -4.59 -18.48
CA LYS A 109 4.72 -5.19 -17.33
C LYS A 109 4.86 -4.18 -16.19
N ASP A 110 5.23 -2.94 -16.49
CA ASP A 110 5.40 -1.89 -15.48
C ASP A 110 4.08 -1.56 -14.79
N ALA A 111 3.01 -1.44 -15.57
CA ALA A 111 1.66 -1.23 -15.03
C ALA A 111 1.22 -2.41 -14.14
N LEU A 112 1.52 -3.64 -14.54
CA LEU A 112 1.22 -4.83 -13.74
C LEU A 112 2.00 -4.82 -12.40
N MET A 113 3.30 -4.53 -12.44
CA MET A 113 4.14 -4.49 -11.24
C MET A 113 3.67 -3.42 -10.27
N LEU A 114 3.34 -2.23 -10.77
CA LEU A 114 2.79 -1.14 -9.95
C LEU A 114 1.44 -1.51 -9.35
N CYS A 115 0.54 -2.13 -10.11
CA CYS A 115 -0.75 -2.58 -9.59
C CYS A 115 -0.60 -3.62 -8.48
N LYS A 116 0.21 -4.67 -8.73
CA LYS A 116 0.46 -5.72 -7.75
C LYS A 116 1.00 -5.15 -6.45
N ARG A 117 1.95 -4.21 -6.54
CA ARG A 117 2.49 -3.50 -5.38
C ARG A 117 1.39 -2.80 -4.59
N VAL A 118 0.59 -1.96 -5.27
CA VAL A 118 -0.51 -1.24 -4.62
C VAL A 118 -1.46 -2.19 -3.91
N VAL A 119 -1.86 -3.28 -4.55
CA VAL A 119 -2.75 -4.28 -3.94
C VAL A 119 -2.10 -4.91 -2.70
N ARG A 120 -0.87 -5.43 -2.83
CA ARG A 120 -0.15 -6.11 -1.73
C ARG A 120 0.15 -5.19 -0.56
N GLU A 121 0.42 -3.91 -0.82
CA GLU A 121 0.78 -2.94 0.21
C GLU A 121 -0.43 -2.26 0.85
N GLN A 122 -1.60 -2.21 0.19
CA GLN A 122 -2.70 -1.34 0.61
C GLN A 122 -4.04 -2.07 0.84
N VAL A 123 -4.21 -3.34 0.43
CA VAL A 123 -5.51 -4.01 0.54
C VAL A 123 -6.01 -4.09 1.99
N SER A 124 -5.11 -4.38 2.93
CA SER A 124 -5.43 -4.45 4.36
C SER A 124 -5.93 -3.10 4.88
N ASP A 125 -5.17 -2.04 4.60
CA ASP A 125 -5.51 -0.66 4.98
C ASP A 125 -6.84 -0.21 4.34
N MET A 126 -7.12 -0.59 3.09
CA MET A 126 -8.39 -0.31 2.43
C MET A 126 -9.56 -1.03 3.09
N MET A 127 -9.37 -2.28 3.51
CA MET A 127 -10.39 -3.07 4.21
C MET A 127 -10.69 -2.51 5.60
N ASP A 128 -9.66 -2.05 6.30
CA ASP A 128 -9.81 -1.37 7.59
C ASP A 128 -10.53 -0.03 7.42
N ALA A 129 -10.08 0.82 6.49
CA ALA A 129 -10.69 2.11 6.19
C ALA A 129 -12.19 2.00 5.86
N VAL A 130 -12.57 1.05 4.98
CA VAL A 130 -13.99 0.85 4.65
C VAL A 130 -14.79 0.35 5.85
N SER A 131 -14.20 -0.50 6.71
CA SER A 131 -14.88 -1.00 7.91
C SER A 131 -15.20 0.09 8.92
N LEU A 132 -14.38 1.15 8.95
CA LEU A 132 -14.54 2.34 9.77
C LEU A 132 -15.47 3.39 9.12
N GLY A 133 -15.87 3.19 7.86
CA GLY A 133 -16.73 4.10 7.11
C GLY A 133 -16.00 5.33 6.58
N GLU A 134 -14.70 5.22 6.32
CA GLU A 134 -13.90 6.29 5.71
C GLU A 134 -14.28 6.53 4.23
N ASP A 135 -13.94 7.71 3.71
CA ASP A 135 -14.17 8.03 2.30
C ASP A 135 -13.10 7.39 1.41
N MET A 136 -13.45 6.26 0.79
CA MET A 136 -12.55 5.53 -0.10
C MET A 136 -12.10 6.34 -1.33
N ASN A 137 -12.78 7.44 -1.67
CA ASN A 137 -12.35 8.33 -2.76
C ASN A 137 -11.11 9.15 -2.38
N THR A 138 -10.93 9.49 -1.10
CA THR A 138 -9.77 10.24 -0.61
C THR A 138 -8.64 9.35 -0.12
N PHE A 139 -8.92 8.07 0.15
CA PHE A 139 -7.95 7.08 0.64
C PHE A 139 -6.60 7.14 -0.07
N CYS A 140 -6.57 7.06 -1.40
CA CYS A 140 -5.32 7.01 -2.17
C CYS A 140 -4.50 8.30 -2.06
N LYS A 141 -5.17 9.44 -1.91
CA LYS A 141 -4.53 10.74 -1.73
C LYS A 141 -3.93 10.87 -0.34
N GLU A 142 -4.62 10.36 0.68
CA GLU A 142 -4.19 10.42 2.08
C GLU A 142 -3.03 9.47 2.37
N ASN A 143 -3.03 8.30 1.73
CA ASN A 143 -1.97 7.30 1.85
C ASN A 143 -0.78 7.54 0.92
N ASN A 144 -0.75 8.67 0.20
CA ASN A 144 0.35 9.09 -0.68
C ASN A 144 0.79 8.00 -1.68
N VAL A 145 -0.18 7.33 -2.30
CA VAL A 145 0.08 6.37 -3.39
C VAL A 145 0.49 7.08 -4.67
#